data_AF-A0A7S2UJ00-F1
#
_entry.id   AF-A0A7S2UJ00-F1
#
_cell.length_a   1.000
_cell.length_b   1.000
_cell.length_c   1.000
_cell.angle_alpha   90.00
_cell.angle_beta   90.00
_cell.angle_gamma   90.00
#
_symmetry.space_group_name_H-M   'P 1'
#
loop_
_entity.id
_entity.type
_entity.pdbx_description
1 polymer ?
#
loop_
_entity_poly.entity_id
_entity_poly.type
_entity_poly.pdbx_seq_one_letter_code
_entity_poly.pdbx_strand_id
1 'polypeptide(L)'
;EFVDEHDGEAFQQILDTAIPWSDWYMERIVSVCDLDATSGSSDSFPQVCEAVSDFLSSFSNPADRTKRAYEAAGTLSKLLAPNRTDSVGGLRIQLETDLLDMASRKARTREALSRRVEESSGIQRGTN
;
A
#
# COMPACT_ATOMS: atom_id res chain seq x y z
N GLU A 1 7.10 -27.82 2.71
CA GLU A 1 6.63 -27.89 4.11
C GLU A 1 5.10 -27.99 4.18
N PHE A 2 4.31 -26.95 3.85
CA PHE A 2 2.83 -27.04 3.93
C PHE A 2 2.20 -28.10 2.99
N VAL A 3 2.62 -28.14 1.72
CA VAL A 3 2.14 -29.11 0.71
C VAL A 3 2.70 -30.52 0.94
N ASP A 4 3.78 -30.65 1.71
CA ASP A 4 4.35 -31.95 2.07
C ASP A 4 3.61 -32.58 3.28
N GLU A 5 2.95 -31.75 4.11
CA GLU A 5 2.17 -32.17 5.28
C GLU A 5 0.65 -32.25 5.03
N HIS A 6 0.13 -31.54 4.02
CA HIS A 6 -1.30 -31.48 3.72
C HIS A 6 -1.54 -31.93 2.28
N ASP A 7 -2.62 -32.68 2.05
CA ASP A 7 -2.95 -33.16 0.70
C ASP A 7 -3.25 -32.00 -0.28
N GLY A 8 -3.22 -32.32 -1.57
CA GLY A 8 -3.46 -31.32 -2.62
C GLY A 8 -4.86 -30.69 -2.56
N GLU A 9 -5.81 -31.35 -1.88
CA GLU A 9 -7.17 -30.85 -1.70
C GLU A 9 -7.23 -29.73 -0.65
N ALA A 10 -6.51 -29.88 0.47
CA ALA A 10 -6.34 -28.83 1.46
C ALA A 10 -5.62 -27.59 0.90
N PHE A 11 -4.62 -27.80 0.03
CA PHE A 11 -3.96 -26.68 -0.65
C PHE A 11 -4.92 -25.95 -1.60
N GLN A 12 -5.76 -26.67 -2.34
CA GLN A 12 -6.75 -26.06 -3.23
C GLN A 12 -7.80 -25.27 -2.45
N GLN A 13 -8.30 -25.79 -1.32
CA GLN A 13 -9.24 -25.07 -0.46
C GLN A 13 -8.65 -23.74 0.05
N ILE A 14 -7.35 -23.70 0.37
CA ILE A 14 -6.69 -22.46 0.79
C ILE A 14 -6.63 -21.46 -0.36
N LEU A 15 -6.27 -21.92 -1.56
CA LEU A 15 -6.29 -21.07 -2.75
C LEU A 15 -7.69 -20.53 -3.05
N ASP A 16 -8.73 -21.34 -2.85
CA ASP A 16 -10.12 -20.92 -3.05
C ASP A 16 -10.59 -19.88 -2.02
N THR A 17 -9.96 -19.83 -0.84
CA THR A 17 -10.19 -18.79 0.19
C THR A 17 -9.25 -17.58 0.07
N ALA A 18 -8.30 -17.62 -0.87
CA ALA A 18 -7.34 -16.54 -1.03
C ALA A 18 -8.04 -15.28 -1.55
N ILE A 19 -7.89 -14.17 -0.83
CA ILE A 19 -8.38 -12.86 -1.28
C ILE A 19 -7.26 -12.05 -1.92
N PRO A 20 -7.59 -11.13 -2.86
CA PRO A 20 -6.60 -10.23 -3.42
C PRO A 20 -5.86 -9.47 -2.31
N TRP A 21 -4.54 -9.34 -2.45
CA TRP A 21 -3.70 -8.68 -1.46
C TRP A 21 -4.18 -7.25 -1.15
N SER A 22 -4.68 -6.54 -2.17
CA SER A 22 -5.19 -5.17 -2.07
C SER A 22 -6.38 -5.11 -1.14
N ASP A 23 -7.24 -6.13 -1.17
CA ASP A 23 -8.45 -6.16 -0.36
C ASP A 23 -8.07 -6.48 1.09
N TRP A 24 -7.25 -7.52 1.31
CA TRP A 24 -6.75 -7.86 2.65
C TRP A 24 -5.99 -6.72 3.32
N TYR A 25 -5.03 -6.10 2.61
CA TYR A 25 -4.18 -5.07 3.19
C TYR A 25 -4.94 -3.78 3.49
N MET A 26 -5.89 -3.40 2.62
CA MET A 26 -6.73 -2.22 2.85
C MET A 26 -7.71 -2.47 3.99
N GLU A 27 -8.36 -3.63 4.06
CA GLU A 27 -9.20 -4.01 5.21
C GLU A 27 -8.42 -3.98 6.51
N ARG A 28 -7.17 -4.46 6.50
CA ARG A 28 -6.28 -4.44 7.67
C ARG A 28 -5.95 -3.01 8.11
N ILE A 29 -5.56 -2.13 7.19
CA ILE A 29 -5.26 -0.72 7.51
C ILE A 29 -6.52 0.00 8.00
N VAL A 30 -7.64 -0.19 7.32
CA VAL A 30 -8.93 0.41 7.69
C VAL A 30 -9.45 -0.15 9.02
N SER A 31 -9.20 -1.41 9.35
CA SER A 31 -9.56 -1.98 10.65
C SER A 31 -8.73 -1.40 11.80
N VAL A 32 -7.52 -0.92 11.52
CA VAL A 32 -6.63 -0.30 12.51
C VAL A 32 -6.91 1.21 12.65
N CYS A 33 -7.38 1.85 11.57
CA CYS A 33 -7.71 3.26 11.55
C CYS A 33 -9.21 3.49 11.77
N ASP A 34 -9.59 4.22 12.82
CA ASP A 34 -10.99 4.56 13.07
C ASP A 34 -11.53 5.50 11.97
N LEU A 35 -12.11 4.94 10.91
CA LEU A 35 -12.70 5.71 9.80
C LEU A 35 -14.01 6.39 10.18
N ASP A 36 -14.49 6.21 11.42
CA ASP A 36 -15.73 6.83 11.87
C ASP A 36 -15.48 8.33 12.09
N ALA A 37 -15.71 9.10 11.02
CA ALA A 37 -15.66 10.56 11.00
C ALA A 37 -16.60 11.21 12.03
N THR A 38 -17.50 10.42 12.62
CA THR A 38 -18.41 10.80 13.71
C THR A 38 -17.69 11.04 15.04
N SER A 39 -16.47 10.51 15.22
CA SER A 39 -15.66 10.68 16.44
C SER A 39 -14.95 12.04 16.55
N GLY A 40 -14.93 12.84 15.47
CA GLY A 40 -14.20 14.10 15.44
C GLY A 40 -12.66 13.94 15.48
N SER A 41 -12.13 12.72 15.37
CA SER A 41 -10.70 12.50 15.19
C SER A 41 -10.33 12.75 13.72
N SER A 42 -9.79 13.94 13.42
CA SER A 42 -9.35 14.31 12.06
C SER A 42 -8.17 13.48 11.53
N ASP A 43 -7.70 12.50 12.30
CA ASP A 43 -6.36 11.97 12.17
C ASP A 43 -6.32 10.59 11.49
N SER A 44 -7.45 9.91 11.29
CA SER A 44 -7.45 8.53 10.79
C SER A 44 -7.24 8.41 9.28
N PHE A 45 -7.89 9.26 8.46
CA PHE A 45 -7.77 9.17 7.00
C PHE A 45 -6.37 9.54 6.46
N PRO A 46 -5.71 10.61 6.92
CA PRO A 46 -4.32 10.88 6.54
C PRO A 46 -3.37 9.74 6.92
N GLN A 47 -3.59 9.07 8.06
CA GLN A 47 -2.81 7.91 8.48
C GLN A 47 -3.01 6.70 7.55
N VAL A 48 -4.23 6.46 7.07
CA VAL A 48 -4.50 5.43 6.06
C VAL A 48 -3.72 5.71 4.78
N CYS A 49 -3.80 6.94 4.25
CA CYS A 49 -3.06 7.32 3.06
C CYS A 49 -1.55 7.20 3.26
N GLU A 50 -1.05 7.60 4.43
CA GLU A 50 0.38 7.53 4.77
C GLU A 50 0.88 6.09 4.80
N ALA A 51 0.15 5.19 5.48
CA ALA A 51 0.48 3.76 5.58
C ALA A 51 0.44 3.06 4.22
N VAL A 52 -0.59 3.34 3.42
CA VAL A 52 -0.70 2.81 2.06
C VAL A 52 0.44 3.31 1.18
N SER A 53 0.76 4.60 1.22
CA SER A 53 1.85 5.16 0.44
C SER A 53 3.23 4.68 0.88
N ASP A 54 3.45 4.40 2.17
CA ASP A 54 4.67 3.74 2.65
C ASP A 54 4.84 2.37 2.02
N PHE A 55 3.80 1.55 2.09
CA PHE A 55 3.82 0.24 1.47
C PHE A 55 4.03 0.32 -0.04
N LEU A 56 3.31 1.20 -0.74
CA LEU A 56 3.49 1.41 -2.17
C LEU A 56 4.91 1.90 -2.51
N SER A 57 5.56 2.67 -1.63
CA SER A 57 6.94 3.11 -1.85
C SER A 57 7.96 1.97 -1.84
N SER A 58 7.58 0.81 -1.30
CA SER A 58 8.45 -0.37 -1.26
C SER A 58 8.74 -0.95 -2.65
N PHE A 59 7.81 -0.79 -3.60
CA PHE A 59 7.97 -1.27 -4.97
C PHE A 59 8.89 -0.35 -5.78
N SER A 60 9.98 -0.90 -6.29
CA SER A 60 10.97 -0.17 -7.10
C SER A 60 10.42 0.22 -8.48
N ASN A 61 9.64 -0.67 -9.10
CA ASN A 61 9.06 -0.44 -10.42
C ASN A 61 7.92 0.61 -10.37
N PRO A 62 8.02 1.73 -11.10
CA PRO A 62 6.95 2.72 -11.18
C PRO A 62 5.62 2.15 -11.71
N ALA A 63 5.65 1.24 -12.69
CA ALA A 63 4.43 0.67 -13.26
C ALA A 63 3.66 -0.17 -12.23
N ASP A 64 4.38 -0.94 -11.40
CA ASP A 64 3.78 -1.72 -10.32
C ASP A 64 3.16 -0.81 -9.25
N ARG A 65 3.82 0.31 -8.94
CA ARG A 65 3.26 1.31 -8.01
C ARG A 65 1.98 1.93 -8.55
N THR A 66 1.95 2.34 -9.81
CA THR A 66 0.75 2.89 -10.45
C THR A 66 -0.39 1.89 -10.43
N LYS A 67 -0.14 0.65 -10.85
CA LYS A 67 -1.16 -0.41 -10.84
C LYS A 67 -1.73 -0.63 -9.43
N ARG A 68 -0.86 -0.71 -8.42
CA ARG A 68 -1.27 -0.96 -7.03
C ARG A 68 -1.93 0.25 -6.38
N ALA A 69 -1.56 1.48 -6.76
CA ALA A 69 -2.25 2.70 -6.34
C ALA A 69 -3.69 2.74 -6.88
N TYR A 70 -3.90 2.35 -8.15
CA TYR A 70 -5.22 2.24 -8.76
C TYR A 70 -6.12 1.20 -8.06
N GLU A 71 -5.54 0.05 -7.68
CA GLU A 71 -6.22 -0.99 -6.89
C GLU A 71 -6.57 -0.46 -5.49
N ALA A 72 -5.60 0.10 -4.77
CA ALA A 72 -5.76 0.68 -3.44
C ALA A 72 -6.84 1.77 -3.38
N ALA A 73 -6.79 2.74 -4.31
CA ALA A 73 -7.78 3.81 -4.40
C ALA A 73 -9.18 3.26 -4.72
N GLY A 74 -9.26 2.20 -5.53
CA GLY A 74 -10.51 1.50 -5.80
C GLY A 74 -11.11 0.88 -4.55
N THR A 75 -10.31 0.23 -3.71
CA THR A 75 -10.79 -0.38 -2.46
C THR A 75 -11.12 0.68 -1.40
N LEU A 76 -10.26 1.68 -1.21
CA LEU A 76 -10.49 2.77 -0.24
C LEU A 76 -11.73 3.60 -0.57
N SER A 77 -11.94 3.94 -1.85
CA SER A 77 -13.14 4.69 -2.24
C SER A 77 -14.44 3.92 -1.95
N LYS A 78 -14.45 2.60 -2.10
CA LYS A 78 -15.59 1.75 -1.71
C LYS A 78 -15.80 1.71 -0.19
N LEU A 79 -14.72 1.59 0.58
CA LEU A 79 -14.78 1.54 2.05
C LEU A 79 -15.20 2.87 2.67
N LEU A 80 -14.78 4.00 2.10
CA LEU A 80 -15.09 5.36 2.59
C LEU A 80 -16.47 5.85 2.17
N ALA A 81 -17.01 5.32 1.06
CA ALA A 81 -18.27 5.75 0.48
C ALA A 81 -19.18 4.55 0.10
N PRO A 82 -19.47 3.63 1.04
CA PRO A 82 -20.17 2.37 0.73
C PRO A 82 -21.59 2.58 0.17
N ASN A 83 -22.22 3.72 0.48
CA ASN A 83 -23.58 4.07 0.06
C ASN A 83 -23.65 5.16 -1.02
N ARG A 84 -22.51 5.62 -1.57
CA ARG A 84 -22.49 6.72 -2.57
C ARG A 84 -21.92 6.22 -3.89
N THR A 85 -22.74 5.53 -4.67
CA THR A 85 -22.38 5.03 -6.02
C THR A 85 -21.98 6.15 -6.99
N ASP A 86 -22.54 7.35 -6.79
CA ASP A 86 -22.50 8.40 -7.81
C ASP A 86 -21.23 9.28 -7.75
N SER A 87 -20.47 9.23 -6.64
CA SER A 87 -19.23 10.01 -6.46
C SER A 87 -17.97 9.17 -6.28
N VAL A 88 -18.04 7.84 -6.40
CA VAL A 88 -16.90 6.93 -6.23
C VAL A 88 -15.81 7.21 -7.26
N GLY A 89 -16.18 7.55 -8.50
CA GLY A 89 -15.21 7.80 -9.57
C GLY A 89 -14.25 8.96 -9.30
N GLY A 90 -14.79 10.11 -8.88
CA GLY A 90 -13.95 11.29 -8.58
C GLY A 90 -13.08 11.10 -7.34
N LEU A 91 -13.65 10.53 -6.27
CA LEU A 91 -12.91 10.22 -5.04
C LEU A 91 -11.78 9.24 -5.32
N ARG A 92 -12.04 8.21 -6.13
CA ARG A 92 -11.04 7.23 -6.54
C ARG A 92 -9.89 7.86 -7.31
N ILE A 93 -10.17 8.69 -8.32
CA ILE A 93 -9.13 9.34 -9.12
C ILE A 93 -8.24 10.23 -8.24
N GLN A 94 -8.86 10.96 -7.31
CA GLN A 94 -8.12 11.79 -6.36
C GLN A 94 -7.22 10.95 -5.45
N LEU A 95 -7.78 9.90 -4.83
CA LEU A 95 -7.04 8.95 -4.00
C LEU A 95 -5.87 8.31 -4.74
N GLU A 96 -6.09 7.87 -5.99
CA GLU A 96 -5.05 7.27 -6.81
C GLU A 96 -3.88 8.23 -7.03
N THR A 97 -4.21 9.47 -7.41
CA THR A 97 -3.22 10.52 -7.68
C THR A 97 -2.41 10.84 -6.43
N ASP A 98 -3.09 11.01 -5.29
CA ASP A 98 -2.46 11.36 -4.02
C ASP A 98 -1.56 10.24 -3.51
N LEU A 99 -2.06 8.99 -3.51
CA LEU A 99 -1.31 7.83 -3.07
C LEU A 99 -0.07 7.59 -3.94
N LEU A 100 -0.22 7.72 -5.26
CA LEU A 100 0.87 7.52 -6.20
C LEU A 100 1.96 8.59 -6.05
N ASP A 101 1.57 9.86 -5.87
CA ASP A 101 2.53 10.95 -5.69
C ASP A 101 3.27 10.82 -4.35
N MET A 102 2.56 10.53 -3.25
CA MET A 102 3.16 10.27 -1.94
C MET A 102 4.14 9.08 -2.00
N ALA A 103 3.72 7.94 -2.55
CA ALA A 103 4.55 6.75 -2.70
C ALA A 103 5.78 7.02 -3.59
N SER A 104 5.61 7.83 -4.63
CA SER A 104 6.70 8.22 -5.54
C SER A 104 7.72 9.11 -4.85
N ARG A 105 7.27 10.11 -4.09
CA ARG A 105 8.13 10.94 -3.26
C ARG A 105 8.92 10.11 -2.26
N LYS A 106 8.25 9.22 -1.52
CA LYS A 106 8.89 8.32 -0.54
C LYS A 106 9.95 7.42 -1.16
N ALA A 107 9.65 6.80 -2.30
CA ALA A 107 10.61 5.94 -2.99
C ALA A 107 11.84 6.71 -3.48
N ARG A 108 11.66 7.93 -4.03
CA ARG A 108 12.77 8.79 -4.45
C ARG A 108 13.65 9.20 -3.27
N THR A 109 13.05 9.56 -2.13
CA THR A 109 13.78 9.88 -0.91
C THR A 109 14.58 8.68 -0.42
N ARG A 110 13.97 7.48 -0.41
CA ARG A 110 14.65 6.25 -0.02
C ARG A 110 15.84 5.94 -0.94
N GLU A 111 15.64 6.04 -2.25
CA GLU A 111 16.71 5.83 -3.23
C GLU A 111 17.85 6.84 -3.07
N ALA A 112 17.54 8.12 -2.87
CA ALA A 112 18.53 9.15 -2.61
C ALA A 112 19.33 8.89 -1.31
N LEU A 113 18.67 8.38 -0.27
CA LEU A 113 19.34 7.97 0.97
C LEU A 113 20.23 6.74 0.75
N SER A 114 19.75 5.73 0.02
CA SER A 114 20.55 4.55 -0.33
C SER A 114 21.84 4.93 -1.06
N ARG A 115 21.76 5.81 -2.06
CA ARG A 115 22.96 6.28 -2.79
C ARG A 115 23.96 6.99 -1.87
N ARG A 116 23.48 7.84 -0.95
CA ARG A 116 24.36 8.52 0.03
C ARG A 116 25.05 7.55 0.99
N VAL A 117 24.35 6.49 1.40
CA VAL A 117 24.92 5.44 2.27
C VAL A 117 25.97 4.62 1.52
N GLU A 118 25.74 4.29 0.25
CA GLU A 118 26.71 3.60 -0.60
C GLU A 118 27.95 4.48 -0.86
N GLU A 119 27.77 5.77 -1.15
CA GLU A 119 28.85 6.73 -1.32
C GLU A 119 29.69 6.92 -0.04
N SER A 120 29.06 6.97 1.14
CA SER A 120 29.79 7.11 2.41
C SER A 120 30.52 5.82 2.83
N SER A 121 29.99 4.66 2.45
CA SER A 121 30.59 3.34 2.73
C SER A 121 31.75 2.99 1.77
N GLY A 122 31.76 3.56 0.56
CA GLY A 122 32.82 3.36 -0.44
C GLY A 122 34.14 4.11 -0.14
N ILE A 123 34.12 5.12 0.74
CA ILE A 123 35.29 5.98 1.02
C ILE A 123 36.28 5.35 2.00
N GLN A 124 35.93 4.25 2.69
CA GLN A 124 36.83 3.61 3.69
C GLN A 124 37.82 2.56 3.13
N ARG A 125 37.84 2.29 1.81
CA ARG A 125 38.75 1.28 1.21
C ARG A 125 39.95 1.85 0.44
N GLY A 126 40.26 3.12 0.64
CA GLY A 126 41.29 3.84 -0.13
C GLY A 126 42.34 4.59 0.67
N THR A 127 42.66 4.20 1.91
CA THR A 127 43.87 4.72 2.62
C THR A 127 44.38 3.71 3.64
N ASN A 128 45.28 2.81 3.21
CA ASN A 128 46.57 2.47 3.82
C ASN A 128 47.11 1.16 3.24
#